data_AF-B3VI65-F1
#
_entry.id   AF-B3VI65-F1
#
_cell.length_a   1.000
_cell.length_b   1.000
_cell.length_c   1.000
_cell.angle_alpha   90.00
_cell.angle_beta   90.00
_cell.angle_gamma   90.00
#
_symmetry.space_group_name_H-M   'P 1'
#
loop_
_entity.id
_entity.type
_entity.pdbx_description
1 polymer ?
#
loop_
_entity_poly.entity_id
_entity_poly.type
_entity_poly.pdbx_seq_one_letter_code
_entity_poly.pdbx_strand_id
1 'polypeptide(L)'
;MNKLQREAVIRTALELLNDVGMEGLTTRRLAERLGVQQPALYWHFKNKRALLDALAEAMLTINHTHSTPRDDDDWRSFLKGNACSFRRALLAYRDGARIHAGTRPAAPQMEKADAQLRFLCDAGFSAGDATYALMAISYFTVGAVLEQQASEADAEERGEDQLTTSASTMPARLQSAMKIVYEGGPDAAFERGLALIIGGLEKMRLTTNDIEVLKNVDE
;
A
#
# COMPACT_ATOMS: atom_id res chain seq x y z
N MET A 1 27.57 -12.37 24.50
CA MET A 1 26.83 -12.79 23.29
C MET A 1 25.56 -11.97 23.25
N ASN A 2 25.57 -10.85 22.49
CA ASN A 2 24.48 -9.89 22.54
C ASN A 2 23.27 -10.51 21.83
N LYS A 3 22.17 -10.71 22.55
CA LYS A 3 20.95 -11.32 21.99
C LYS A 3 20.46 -10.39 20.89
N LEU A 4 20.58 -10.85 19.63
CA LEU A 4 20.10 -10.12 18.46
C LEU A 4 18.62 -9.77 18.72
N GLN A 5 18.29 -8.49 18.85
CA GLN A 5 16.91 -8.08 19.06
C GLN A 5 16.19 -8.14 17.71
N ARG A 6 14.97 -8.71 17.70
CA ARG A 6 14.19 -8.93 16.46
C ARG A 6 14.02 -7.62 15.68
N GLU A 7 13.84 -6.52 16.40
CA GLU A 7 13.68 -5.16 15.89
C GLU A 7 14.94 -4.67 15.17
N ALA A 8 16.14 -5.01 15.68
CA ALA A 8 17.41 -4.66 15.03
C ALA A 8 17.59 -5.43 13.72
N VAL A 9 17.16 -6.70 13.67
CA VAL A 9 17.17 -7.49 12.43
C VAL A 9 16.23 -6.90 11.39
N ILE A 10 15.00 -6.56 11.79
CA ILE A 10 14.00 -5.95 10.91
C ILE A 10 14.51 -4.63 10.34
N ARG A 11 15.05 -3.74 11.18
CA ARG A 11 15.61 -2.46 10.74
C ARG A 11 16.72 -2.64 9.71
N THR A 12 17.68 -3.51 10.01
CA THR A 12 18.81 -3.80 9.11
C THR A 12 18.35 -4.43 7.81
N ALA A 13 17.31 -5.27 7.86
CA ALA A 13 16.72 -5.88 6.67
C ALA A 13 15.95 -4.87 5.81
N LEU A 14 15.28 -3.88 6.40
CA LEU A 14 14.64 -2.77 5.68
C LEU A 14 15.69 -1.86 5.01
N GLU A 15 16.80 -1.57 5.70
CA GLU A 15 17.94 -0.84 5.11
C GLU A 15 18.52 -1.62 3.92
N LEU A 16 18.80 -2.91 4.11
CA LEU A 16 19.31 -3.78 3.06
C LEU A 16 18.33 -3.91 1.89
N LEU A 17 17.02 -3.94 2.15
CA LEU A 17 16.00 -3.94 1.11
C LEU A 17 16.10 -2.72 0.19
N ASN A 18 16.31 -1.54 0.74
CA ASN A 18 16.49 -0.32 -0.06
C ASN A 18 17.75 -0.40 -0.93
N ASP A 19 18.84 -0.95 -0.39
CA ASP A 19 20.11 -1.08 -1.11
C ASP A 19 20.02 -2.06 -2.29
N VAL A 20 19.45 -3.26 -2.07
CA VAL A 20 19.59 -4.38 -3.02
C VAL A 20 18.27 -4.92 -3.57
N GLY A 21 17.13 -4.38 -3.16
CA GLY A 21 15.81 -4.86 -3.55
C GLY A 21 15.44 -6.23 -2.98
N MET A 22 14.20 -6.65 -3.25
CA MET A 22 13.60 -7.87 -2.73
C MET A 22 14.34 -9.14 -3.21
N GLU A 23 14.84 -9.15 -4.45
CA GLU A 23 15.60 -10.28 -4.99
C GLU A 23 16.99 -10.36 -4.35
N GLY A 24 17.65 -9.21 -4.16
CA GLY A 24 18.94 -9.13 -3.51
C GLY A 24 18.90 -9.41 -2.01
N LEU A 25 17.74 -9.26 -1.36
CA LEU A 25 17.55 -9.54 0.06
C LEU A 25 17.58 -11.06 0.33
N THR A 26 18.68 -11.53 0.91
CA THR A 26 18.87 -12.93 1.32
C THR A 26 19.25 -13.02 2.79
N THR A 27 18.92 -14.13 3.46
CA THR A 27 19.31 -14.39 4.85
C THR A 27 20.83 -14.38 5.03
N ARG A 28 21.58 -14.82 4.02
CA ARG A 28 23.04 -14.74 3.98
C ARG A 28 23.55 -13.30 4.04
N ARG A 29 23.13 -12.45 3.10
CA ARG A 29 23.54 -11.03 3.06
C ARG A 29 23.10 -10.28 4.31
N LEU A 30 21.93 -10.60 4.85
CA LEU A 30 21.46 -10.03 6.11
C LEU A 30 22.37 -10.43 7.29
N ALA A 31 22.78 -11.70 7.38
CA ALA A 31 23.69 -12.17 8.42
C ALA A 31 25.06 -11.49 8.32
N GLU A 32 25.59 -11.38 7.10
CA GLU A 32 26.83 -10.65 6.80
C GLU A 32 26.73 -9.17 7.22
N ARG A 33 25.62 -8.49 6.88
CA ARG A 33 25.36 -7.09 7.26
C ARG A 33 25.27 -6.88 8.77
N LEU A 34 24.71 -7.86 9.48
CA LEU A 34 24.58 -7.85 10.95
C LEU A 34 25.86 -8.31 11.67
N GLY A 35 26.87 -8.81 10.96
CA GLY A 35 28.08 -9.37 11.57
C GLY A 35 27.82 -10.65 12.37
N VAL A 36 26.80 -11.43 12.02
CA VAL A 36 26.42 -12.67 12.72
C VAL A 36 26.43 -13.87 11.78
N GLN A 37 26.42 -15.08 12.36
CA GLN A 37 26.27 -16.31 11.59
C GLN A 37 24.80 -16.55 11.22
N GLN A 38 24.53 -17.10 10.04
CA GLN A 38 23.15 -17.37 9.56
C GLN A 38 22.25 -18.12 10.55
N PRO A 39 22.73 -19.14 11.31
CA PRO A 39 21.93 -19.81 12.34
C PRO A 39 21.29 -18.87 13.36
N ALA A 40 21.90 -17.70 13.64
CA ALA A 40 21.33 -16.70 14.55
C ALA A 40 20.03 -16.09 13.99
N LEU A 41 19.89 -15.96 12.66
CA LEU A 41 18.68 -15.43 12.04
C LEU A 41 17.52 -16.42 12.05
N TYR A 42 17.79 -17.73 11.97
CA TYR A 42 16.76 -18.76 11.98
C TYR A 42 15.95 -18.80 13.30
N TRP A 43 16.53 -18.33 14.40
CA TRP A 43 15.82 -18.14 15.67
C TRP A 43 14.73 -17.08 15.59
N HIS A 44 14.87 -16.10 14.69
CA HIS A 44 13.89 -15.03 14.50
C HIS A 44 12.96 -15.30 13.30
N PHE A 45 13.51 -15.83 12.21
CA PHE A 45 12.80 -16.03 10.94
C PHE A 45 13.13 -17.39 10.36
N LYS A 46 12.14 -18.29 10.33
CA LYS A 46 12.33 -19.67 9.87
C LYS A 46 12.73 -19.77 8.38
N ASN A 47 12.34 -18.80 7.56
CA ASN A 47 12.63 -18.76 6.13
C ASN A 47 12.51 -17.32 5.58
N LYS A 48 12.88 -17.12 4.29
CA LYS A 48 12.77 -15.82 3.61
C LYS A 48 11.34 -15.26 3.64
N ARG A 49 10.32 -16.12 3.51
CA ARG A 49 8.92 -15.66 3.54
C ARG A 49 8.54 -15.06 4.90
N ALA A 50 8.89 -15.70 5.99
CA ALA A 50 8.66 -15.19 7.35
C ALA A 50 9.38 -13.85 7.61
N LEU A 51 10.57 -13.66 7.01
CA LEU A 51 11.25 -12.37 7.04
C LEU A 51 10.45 -11.32 6.25
N LEU A 52 10.03 -11.63 5.02
CA LEU A 52 9.26 -10.70 4.19
C LEU A 52 7.92 -10.32 4.81
N ASP A 53 7.19 -11.26 5.42
CA ASP A 53 5.95 -10.98 6.13
C ASP A 53 6.19 -10.02 7.32
N ALA A 54 7.29 -10.22 8.06
CA ALA A 54 7.68 -9.31 9.15
C ALA A 54 8.11 -7.92 8.65
N LEU A 55 8.74 -7.83 7.48
CA LEU A 55 9.06 -6.54 6.85
C LEU A 55 7.78 -5.83 6.42
N ALA A 56 6.83 -6.53 5.80
CA ALA A 56 5.54 -5.95 5.43
C ALA A 56 4.82 -5.32 6.64
N GLU A 57 4.76 -6.03 7.76
CA GLU A 57 4.19 -5.50 9.00
C GLU A 57 4.98 -4.31 9.55
N ALA A 58 6.31 -4.36 9.52
CA ALA A 58 7.16 -3.27 9.99
C ALA A 58 7.01 -2.00 9.14
N MET A 59 6.94 -2.14 7.81
CA MET A 59 6.74 -0.99 6.90
C MET A 59 5.45 -0.23 7.24
N LEU A 60 4.36 -0.96 7.47
CA LEU A 60 3.09 -0.35 7.87
C LEU A 60 3.15 0.23 9.28
N THR A 61 3.76 -0.46 10.23
CA THR A 61 3.89 0.02 11.61
C THR A 61 4.66 1.35 11.67
N ILE A 62 5.71 1.50 10.86
CA ILE A 62 6.56 2.69 10.86
C ILE A 62 5.89 3.86 10.12
N ASN A 63 5.28 3.60 8.97
CA ASN A 63 4.90 4.67 8.03
C ASN A 63 3.39 4.83 7.80
N HIS A 64 2.55 3.84 8.15
CA HIS A 64 1.10 3.92 7.95
C HIS A 64 0.42 4.61 9.15
N THR A 65 0.61 5.92 9.24
CA THR A 65 0.22 6.80 10.38
C THR A 65 -1.27 7.15 10.46
N HIS A 66 -2.05 6.85 9.42
CA HIS A 66 -3.52 7.01 9.36
C HIS A 66 -4.22 5.66 9.19
N SER A 67 -3.77 4.65 9.96
CA SER A 67 -4.31 3.29 9.87
C SER A 67 -5.65 3.08 10.57
N THR A 68 -6.10 4.04 11.37
CA THR A 68 -7.38 4.03 12.08
C THR A 68 -8.03 5.41 11.95
N PRO A 69 -9.37 5.49 12.01
CA PRO A 69 -10.08 6.77 12.01
C PRO A 69 -9.63 7.68 13.16
N ARG A 70 -9.65 8.98 12.92
CA ARG A 70 -9.38 10.03 13.90
C ARG A 70 -10.69 10.73 14.28
N ASP A 71 -10.68 11.47 15.39
CA ASP A 71 -11.90 12.13 15.90
C ASP A 71 -12.48 13.17 14.94
N ASP A 72 -11.64 13.78 14.09
CA ASP A 72 -12.02 14.80 13.11
C ASP A 72 -12.31 14.24 11.71
N ASP A 73 -12.24 12.92 11.53
CA ASP A 73 -12.51 12.29 10.24
C ASP A 73 -14.02 12.21 9.94
N ASP A 74 -14.37 12.50 8.68
CA ASP A 74 -15.52 11.86 8.04
C ASP A 74 -15.06 10.62 7.25
N TRP A 75 -15.99 9.78 6.79
CA TRP A 75 -15.64 8.56 6.07
C TRP A 75 -14.82 8.80 4.78
N ARG A 76 -15.03 9.93 4.09
CA ARG A 76 -14.28 10.28 2.86
C ARG A 76 -12.87 10.73 3.23
N SER A 77 -12.73 11.60 4.22
CA SER A 77 -11.42 12.08 4.70
C SER A 77 -10.60 10.93 5.27
N PHE A 78 -11.24 10.02 6.01
CA PHE A 78 -10.62 8.81 6.54
C PHE A 78 -10.12 7.92 5.41
N LEU A 79 -10.96 7.53 4.44
CA LEU A 79 -10.54 6.65 3.34
C LEU A 79 -9.42 7.29 2.51
N LYS A 80 -9.48 8.61 2.29
CA LYS A 80 -8.43 9.35 1.59
C LYS A 80 -7.11 9.33 2.38
N GLY A 81 -7.16 9.74 3.66
CA GLY A 81 -6.01 9.82 4.55
C GLY A 81 -5.37 8.46 4.76
N ASN A 82 -6.19 7.43 4.95
CA ASN A 82 -5.77 6.04 5.05
C ASN A 82 -5.01 5.57 3.81
N ALA A 83 -5.59 5.73 2.61
CA ALA A 83 -4.97 5.32 1.36
C ALA A 83 -3.65 6.07 1.07
N CYS A 84 -3.63 7.39 1.28
CA CYS A 84 -2.42 8.20 1.11
C CYS A 84 -1.31 7.79 2.10
N SER A 85 -1.68 7.51 3.34
CA SER A 85 -0.77 7.01 4.38
C SER A 85 -0.23 5.61 4.04
N PHE A 86 -1.10 4.72 3.56
CA PHE A 86 -0.73 3.37 3.14
C PHE A 86 0.21 3.39 1.93
N ARG A 87 -0.12 4.19 0.91
CA ARG A 87 0.74 4.43 -0.26
C ARG A 87 2.14 4.87 0.16
N ARG A 88 2.24 5.85 1.05
CA ARG A 88 3.51 6.36 1.56
C ARG A 88 4.31 5.29 2.29
N ALA A 89 3.64 4.42 3.04
CA ALA A 89 4.29 3.33 3.73
C ALA A 89 4.91 2.28 2.78
N LEU A 90 4.24 1.99 1.67
CA LEU A 90 4.76 1.09 0.64
C LEU A 90 5.88 1.74 -0.18
N LEU A 91 5.77 3.03 -0.52
CA LEU A 91 6.78 3.77 -1.27
C LEU A 91 8.05 4.06 -0.46
N ALA A 92 7.98 4.05 0.86
CA ALA A 92 9.14 4.28 1.73
C ALA A 92 10.25 3.22 1.58
N TYR A 93 9.94 2.08 0.95
CA TYR A 93 10.89 1.00 0.76
C TYR A 93 10.85 0.44 -0.65
N ARG A 94 12.02 0.15 -1.21
CA ARG A 94 12.17 -0.52 -2.52
C ARG A 94 11.42 -1.85 -2.52
N ASP A 95 10.70 -2.14 -3.61
CA ASP A 95 9.83 -3.32 -3.74
C ASP A 95 8.73 -3.42 -2.65
N GLY A 96 8.41 -2.35 -1.94
CA GLY A 96 7.46 -2.35 -0.83
C GLY A 96 6.08 -2.89 -1.20
N ALA A 97 5.55 -2.56 -2.40
CA ALA A 97 4.30 -3.14 -2.89
C ALA A 97 4.40 -4.65 -3.13
N ARG A 98 5.51 -5.14 -3.71
CA ARG A 98 5.73 -6.57 -3.97
C ARG A 98 5.86 -7.37 -2.68
N ILE A 99 6.50 -6.80 -1.66
CA ILE A 99 6.63 -7.42 -0.34
C ILE A 99 5.29 -7.47 0.38
N HIS A 100 4.49 -6.39 0.28
CA HIS A 100 3.15 -6.37 0.85
C HIS A 100 2.19 -7.33 0.15
N ALA A 101 2.31 -7.50 -1.17
CA ALA A 101 1.42 -8.35 -1.96
C ALA A 101 1.34 -9.80 -1.43
N GLY A 102 0.13 -10.27 -1.18
CA GLY A 102 -0.15 -11.62 -0.68
C GLY A 102 0.17 -11.84 0.80
N THR A 103 0.49 -10.79 1.56
CA THR A 103 0.57 -10.87 3.02
C THR A 103 -0.84 -11.00 3.62
N ARG A 104 -0.93 -11.65 4.79
CA ARG A 104 -2.17 -11.75 5.56
C ARG A 104 -2.06 -10.89 6.81
N PRO A 105 -3.13 -10.20 7.23
CA PRO A 105 -3.09 -9.40 8.44
C PRO A 105 -2.68 -10.22 9.67
N ALA A 106 -1.72 -9.71 10.44
CA ALA A 106 -1.43 -10.23 11.78
C ALA A 106 -2.47 -9.72 12.80
N ALA A 107 -2.54 -10.32 13.99
CA ALA A 107 -3.56 -9.97 14.99
C ALA A 107 -3.69 -8.44 15.29
N PRO A 108 -2.60 -7.65 15.44
CA PRO A 108 -2.71 -6.20 15.65
C PRO A 108 -3.32 -5.44 14.46
N GLN A 109 -3.19 -5.98 13.25
CA GLN A 109 -3.79 -5.43 12.04
C GLN A 109 -5.28 -5.80 11.92
N MET A 110 -5.70 -6.90 12.53
CA MET A 110 -7.12 -7.29 12.59
C MET A 110 -7.93 -6.32 13.46
N GLU A 111 -7.41 -5.87 14.60
CA GLU A 111 -8.06 -4.86 15.45
C GLU A 111 -8.23 -3.53 14.71
N LYS A 112 -7.22 -3.12 13.94
CA LYS A 112 -7.31 -1.93 13.09
C LYS A 112 -8.37 -2.11 12.00
N ALA A 113 -8.38 -3.26 11.33
CA ALA A 113 -9.38 -3.55 10.30
C ALA A 113 -10.82 -3.54 10.87
N ASP A 114 -11.01 -4.07 12.08
CA ASP A 114 -12.30 -4.00 12.79
C ASP A 114 -12.72 -2.55 13.08
N ALA A 115 -11.80 -1.72 13.58
CA ALA A 115 -12.06 -0.30 13.83
C ALA A 115 -12.45 0.46 12.55
N GLN A 116 -11.79 0.18 11.42
CA GLN A 116 -12.13 0.76 10.12
C GLN A 116 -13.52 0.32 9.65
N LEU A 117 -13.82 -0.98 9.76
CA LEU A 117 -15.11 -1.55 9.38
C LEU A 117 -16.23 -0.91 10.18
N ARG A 118 -16.10 -0.86 11.51
CA ARG A 118 -17.09 -0.23 12.41
C ARG A 118 -17.34 1.22 12.04
N PHE A 119 -16.29 2.00 11.82
CA PHE A 119 -16.41 3.41 11.46
C PHE A 119 -17.15 3.63 10.13
N LEU A 120 -16.92 2.78 9.12
CA LEU A 120 -17.67 2.85 7.87
C LEU A 120 -19.13 2.41 8.07
N CYS A 121 -19.40 1.40 8.90
CA CYS A 121 -20.76 1.02 9.26
C CYS A 121 -21.51 2.17 9.96
N ASP A 122 -20.87 2.84 10.92
CA ASP A 122 -21.42 4.02 11.61
C ASP A 122 -21.68 5.19 10.65
N ALA A 123 -20.95 5.25 9.53
CA ALA A 123 -21.18 6.20 8.44
C ALA A 123 -22.30 5.79 7.45
N GLY A 124 -22.99 4.67 7.71
CA GLY A 124 -24.15 4.20 6.93
C GLY A 124 -23.81 3.22 5.80
N PHE A 125 -22.64 2.59 5.81
CA PHE A 125 -22.34 1.49 4.89
C PHE A 125 -22.80 0.15 5.48
N SER A 126 -23.21 -0.79 4.62
CA SER A 126 -23.34 -2.18 5.05
C SER A 126 -21.95 -2.76 5.35
N ALA A 127 -21.87 -3.78 6.21
CA ALA A 127 -20.59 -4.44 6.52
C ALA A 127 -19.91 -5.03 5.27
N GLY A 128 -20.71 -5.53 4.32
CA GLY A 128 -20.23 -6.02 3.03
C GLY A 128 -19.62 -4.90 2.18
N ASP A 129 -20.36 -3.81 1.99
CA ASP A 129 -19.90 -2.67 1.19
C ASP A 129 -18.66 -2.00 1.79
N ALA A 130 -18.64 -1.84 3.12
CA ALA A 130 -17.49 -1.32 3.84
C ALA A 130 -16.24 -2.20 3.64
N THR A 131 -16.41 -3.53 3.72
CA THR A 131 -15.31 -4.47 3.47
C THR A 131 -14.82 -4.38 2.03
N TYR A 132 -15.72 -4.37 1.05
CA TYR A 132 -15.34 -4.23 -0.35
C TYR A 132 -14.68 -2.88 -0.66
N ALA A 133 -15.12 -1.80 0.00
CA ALA A 133 -14.50 -0.48 -0.12
C ALA A 133 -13.03 -0.50 0.34
N LEU A 134 -12.77 -1.05 1.53
CA LEU A 134 -11.41 -1.18 2.09
C LEU A 134 -10.52 -2.05 1.19
N MET A 135 -11.05 -3.17 0.68
CA MET A 135 -10.33 -4.05 -0.24
C MET A 135 -10.02 -3.35 -1.57
N ALA A 136 -11.00 -2.65 -2.17
CA ALA A 136 -10.83 -1.95 -3.43
C ALA A 136 -9.75 -0.86 -3.33
N ILE A 137 -9.78 -0.06 -2.26
CA ILE A 137 -8.77 0.98 -2.01
C ILE A 137 -7.39 0.36 -1.78
N SER A 138 -7.31 -0.75 -1.03
CA SER A 138 -6.05 -1.46 -0.81
C SER A 138 -5.47 -1.98 -2.13
N TYR A 139 -6.25 -2.67 -2.95
CA TYR A 139 -5.80 -3.20 -4.24
C TYR A 139 -5.40 -2.10 -5.22
N PHE A 140 -6.19 -1.02 -5.30
CA PHE A 140 -5.84 0.16 -6.08
C PHE A 140 -4.51 0.75 -5.63
N THR A 141 -4.30 0.89 -4.32
CA THR A 141 -3.07 1.46 -3.76
C THR A 141 -1.86 0.59 -4.03
N VAL A 142 -1.97 -0.72 -3.81
CA VAL A 142 -0.89 -1.67 -4.10
C VAL A 142 -0.55 -1.66 -5.59
N GLY A 143 -1.55 -1.67 -6.48
CA GLY A 143 -1.34 -1.59 -7.93
C GLY A 143 -0.66 -0.29 -8.36
N ALA A 144 -1.13 0.86 -7.85
CA ALA A 144 -0.54 2.15 -8.16
C ALA A 144 0.93 2.25 -7.71
N VAL A 145 1.25 1.73 -6.51
CA VAL A 145 2.63 1.70 -6.02
C VAL A 145 3.47 0.72 -6.82
N LEU A 146 2.93 -0.44 -7.20
CA LEU A 146 3.65 -1.43 -8.00
C LEU A 146 4.05 -0.86 -9.37
N GLU A 147 3.13 -0.21 -10.06
CA GLU A 147 3.38 0.46 -11.35
C GLU A 147 4.43 1.57 -11.21
N GLN A 148 4.32 2.38 -10.15
CA GLN A 148 5.28 3.44 -9.89
C GLN A 148 6.69 2.90 -9.63
N GLN A 149 6.82 1.92 -8.74
CA GLN A 149 8.12 1.32 -8.40
C GLN A 149 8.75 0.60 -9.60
N ALA A 150 7.93 -0.06 -10.43
CA ALA A 150 8.39 -0.70 -11.66
C ALA A 150 8.86 0.35 -12.68
N SER A 151 8.11 1.44 -12.87
CA SER A 151 8.50 2.52 -13.77
C SER A 151 9.77 3.24 -13.33
N GLU A 152 9.97 3.45 -12.03
CA GLU A 152 11.19 4.07 -11.48
C GLU A 152 12.41 3.15 -11.71
N ALA A 153 12.27 1.84 -11.46
CA ALA A 153 13.33 0.87 -11.73
C ALA A 153 13.67 0.75 -13.23
N ASP A 154 12.66 0.73 -14.10
CA ASP A 154 12.86 0.72 -15.56
C ASP A 154 13.55 1.99 -16.06
N ALA A 155 13.23 3.16 -15.49
CA ALA A 155 13.83 4.43 -15.87
C ALA A 155 15.32 4.50 -15.49
N GLU A 156 15.69 3.95 -14.33
CA GLU A 156 17.09 3.80 -13.92
C GLU A 156 17.89 2.92 -14.89
N GLU A 157 17.27 1.89 -15.47
CA GLU A 157 17.93 0.94 -16.38
C GLU A 157 18.00 1.43 -17.83
N ARG A 158 16.93 2.06 -18.35
CA ARG A 158 16.81 2.43 -19.78
C ARG A 158 17.43 3.78 -20.13
N GLY A 159 17.59 4.69 -19.18
CA GLY A 159 18.09 6.06 -19.40
C GLY A 159 17.13 6.96 -20.19
N GLU A 160 17.39 8.28 -20.18
CA GLU A 160 16.48 9.31 -20.74
C GLU A 160 16.21 9.16 -22.26
N ASP A 161 17.15 8.61 -23.02
CA ASP A 161 17.14 8.58 -24.49
C ASP A 161 16.13 7.56 -25.08
N GLN A 162 15.80 6.50 -24.34
CA GLN A 162 14.77 5.54 -24.75
C GLN A 162 13.36 6.07 -24.45
N LEU A 163 13.19 6.84 -23.38
CA LEU A 163 11.90 7.44 -22.99
C LEU A 163 11.45 8.50 -23.99
N THR A 164 12.37 9.33 -24.49
CA THR A 164 12.12 10.34 -25.53
C THR A 164 11.77 9.70 -26.88
N THR A 165 12.43 8.60 -27.23
CA THR A 165 12.15 7.83 -28.45
C THR A 165 10.76 7.18 -28.42
N SER A 166 10.34 6.61 -27.28
CA SER A 166 8.97 6.10 -27.14
C SER A 166 7.92 7.20 -27.21
N ALA A 167 8.18 8.38 -26.65
CA ALA A 167 7.23 9.51 -26.67
C ALA A 167 7.03 10.12 -28.07
N SER A 168 8.03 10.05 -28.95
CA SER A 168 7.96 10.60 -30.31
C SER A 168 7.20 9.71 -31.30
N THR A 169 6.96 8.44 -30.96
CA THR A 169 6.16 7.51 -31.77
C THR A 169 4.66 7.52 -31.44
N MET A 170 4.25 8.24 -30.39
CA MET A 170 2.85 8.29 -29.95
C MET A 170 1.97 9.12 -30.91
N PRO A 171 0.74 8.69 -31.19
CA PRO A 171 -0.25 9.54 -31.88
C PRO A 171 -0.49 10.86 -31.11
N ALA A 172 -0.66 11.97 -31.81
CA ALA A 172 -0.69 13.32 -31.22
C ALA A 172 -1.69 13.51 -30.05
N ARG A 173 -2.87 12.88 -30.13
CA ARG A 173 -3.86 12.93 -29.04
C ARG A 173 -3.34 12.23 -27.78
N LEU A 174 -2.74 11.06 -27.94
CA LEU A 174 -2.16 10.29 -26.83
C LEU A 174 -0.96 11.03 -26.25
N GLN A 175 -0.10 11.59 -27.10
CA GLN A 175 1.05 12.39 -26.65
C GLN A 175 0.60 13.59 -25.80
N SER A 176 -0.43 14.33 -26.24
CA SER A 176 -0.96 15.48 -25.51
C SER A 176 -1.57 15.07 -24.17
N ALA A 177 -2.31 13.95 -24.12
CA ALA A 177 -2.90 13.44 -22.89
C ALA A 177 -1.82 12.94 -21.91
N MET A 178 -0.82 12.20 -22.40
CA MET A 178 0.29 11.70 -21.57
C MET A 178 1.11 12.84 -20.99
N LYS A 179 1.30 13.95 -21.73
CA LYS A 179 1.97 15.14 -21.20
C LYS A 179 1.29 15.68 -19.93
N ILE A 180 -0.05 15.77 -19.92
CA ILE A 180 -0.82 16.21 -18.73
C ILE A 180 -0.60 15.25 -17.56
N VAL A 181 -0.59 13.94 -17.82
CA VAL A 181 -0.38 12.92 -16.80
C VAL A 181 1.05 12.99 -16.23
N TYR A 182 2.06 13.13 -17.09
CA TYR A 182 3.46 13.27 -16.67
C TYR A 182 3.71 14.54 -15.86
N GLU A 183 3.17 15.68 -16.30
CA GLU A 183 3.29 16.96 -15.57
C GLU A 183 2.62 16.91 -14.18
N GLY A 184 1.53 16.16 -14.05
CA GLY A 184 0.87 15.94 -12.76
C GLY A 184 1.61 14.95 -11.84
N GLY A 185 2.44 14.08 -12.41
CA GLY A 185 3.18 13.07 -11.66
C GLY A 185 2.31 11.94 -11.05
N PRO A 186 2.96 10.96 -10.40
CA PRO A 186 2.28 9.78 -9.85
C PRO A 186 1.32 10.12 -8.70
N ASP A 187 1.61 11.17 -7.93
CA ASP A 187 0.75 11.63 -6.84
C ASP A 187 -0.62 12.10 -7.35
N ALA A 188 -0.65 12.94 -8.39
CA ALA A 188 -1.90 13.44 -8.95
C ALA A 188 -2.70 12.33 -9.65
N ALA A 189 -2.03 11.34 -10.26
CA ALA A 189 -2.68 10.18 -10.84
C ALA A 189 -3.35 9.32 -9.73
N PHE A 190 -2.63 9.06 -8.63
CA PHE A 190 -3.15 8.32 -7.50
C PHE A 190 -4.35 9.02 -6.84
N GLU A 191 -4.23 10.32 -6.56
CA GLU A 191 -5.31 11.09 -5.93
C GLU A 191 -6.57 11.14 -6.79
N ARG A 192 -6.43 11.28 -8.12
CA ARG A 192 -7.57 11.23 -9.06
C ARG A 192 -8.23 9.85 -9.07
N GLY A 193 -7.46 8.77 -9.14
CA GLY A 193 -8.00 7.41 -9.09
C GLY A 193 -8.74 7.13 -7.76
N LEU A 194 -8.16 7.56 -6.65
CA LEU A 194 -8.79 7.44 -5.33
C LEU A 194 -10.10 8.23 -5.22
N ALA A 195 -10.12 9.46 -5.75
CA ALA A 195 -11.34 10.27 -5.78
C ALA A 195 -12.45 9.62 -6.61
N LEU A 196 -12.12 8.92 -7.71
CA LEU A 196 -13.09 8.15 -8.49
C LEU A 196 -13.70 6.99 -7.68
N ILE A 197 -12.88 6.27 -6.91
CA ILE A 197 -13.35 5.18 -6.04
C ILE A 197 -14.28 5.73 -4.95
N ILE A 198 -13.85 6.79 -4.23
CA ILE A 198 -14.64 7.41 -3.16
C ILE A 198 -15.96 7.97 -3.69
N GLY A 199 -15.95 8.64 -4.86
CA GLY A 199 -17.18 9.13 -5.50
C GLY A 199 -18.12 8.01 -5.95
N GLY A 200 -17.59 6.84 -6.31
CA GLY A 200 -18.39 5.64 -6.58
C GLY A 200 -19.06 5.09 -5.32
N LEU A 201 -18.33 5.04 -4.19
CA LEU A 201 -18.85 4.60 -2.89
C LEU A 201 -19.99 5.48 -2.39
N GLU A 202 -19.91 6.78 -2.62
CA GLU A 202 -20.97 7.73 -2.26
C GLU A 202 -22.30 7.40 -2.95
N LYS A 203 -22.27 7.02 -4.23
CA LYS A 203 -23.47 6.61 -4.98
C LYS A 203 -24.03 5.28 -4.49
N MET A 204 -23.16 4.32 -4.17
CA MET A 204 -23.58 3.01 -3.63
C MET A 204 -24.27 3.17 -2.27
N ARG A 205 -23.72 4.00 -1.39
CA ARG A 205 -24.30 4.28 -0.07
C ARG A 205 -25.73 4.83 -0.15
N LEU A 206 -25.97 5.76 -1.08
CA LEU A 206 -27.30 6.34 -1.29
C LEU A 206 -28.31 5.29 -1.78
N THR A 207 -27.90 4.43 -2.71
CA THR A 207 -28.77 3.40 -3.28
C THR A 207 -29.22 2.36 -2.25
N THR A 208 -28.33 1.95 -1.34
CA THR A 208 -28.66 0.98 -0.27
C THR A 208 -29.61 1.58 0.77
N ASN A 209 -29.37 2.83 1.19
CA ASN A 209 -30.24 3.52 2.14
C ASN A 209 -31.65 3.76 1.58
N ASP A 210 -31.78 4.12 0.30
CA ASP A 210 -33.07 4.35 -0.33
C ASP A 210 -33.93 3.07 -0.41
N ILE A 211 -33.29 1.90 -0.55
CA ILE A 211 -33.98 0.60 -0.57
C ILE A 211 -34.47 0.20 0.84
N GLU A 212 -33.71 0.49 1.90
CA GLU A 212 -34.14 0.20 3.28
C GLU A 212 -35.23 1.15 3.78
N VAL A 213 -35.16 2.44 3.41
CA VAL A 213 -36.21 3.42 3.74
C VAL A 213 -37.53 3.05 3.07
N LEU A 214 -37.51 2.59 1.81
CA LEU A 214 -38.74 2.15 1.13
C LEU A 214 -39.35 0.87 1.72
N LYS A 215 -38.55 0.01 2.38
CA LYS A 215 -39.07 -1.20 3.06
C LYS A 215 -39.75 -0.91 4.39
N ASN A 216 -39.44 0.22 5.03
CA ASN A 216 -39.98 0.60 6.35
C ASN A 216 -41.18 1.56 6.29
N VAL A 217 -41.68 1.89 5.09
CA VAL A 217 -42.85 2.76 4.89
C VAL A 217 -44.15 1.96 4.68
N ASP A 218 -44.04 0.63 4.51
CA ASP A 218 -45.17 -0.29 4.28
C ASP A 218 -45.56 -1.15 5.51
N GLU A 219 -45.09 -0.80 6.73
CA GLU A 219 -45.56 -1.37 8.02
C GLU A 219 -46.26 -0.31 8.87
#